data_AF-A0A4R5U6R4-F1
#
_entry.id   AF-A0A4R5U6R4-F1
#
_cell.length_a   1.000
_cell.length_b   1.000
_cell.length_c   1.000
_cell.angle_alpha   90.00
_cell.angle_beta   90.00
_cell.angle_gamma   90.00
#
_symmetry.space_group_name_H-M   'P 1'
#
loop_
_entity.id
_entity.type
_entity.pdbx_description
1 polymer ?
#
loop_
_entity_poly.entity_id
_entity_poly.type
_entity_poly.pdbx_seq_one_letter_code
_entity_poly.pdbx_strand_id
1 'polypeptide(L)'
;MTSILTNIAANSALQTLNTINNDLETTQGRVSSGFKVSRAADNVAYWSISTTMNSDNKALNAAADALGVGAAKIDTAYSAMESAIDVVNEIKAKLVTATESSTDRSQIQLEVTKLQEQLSSIAQGASFAGENRMVADGVTTGVVVDGFVRSATGVAVTTATYDIASYALFDSINSGVGTDGTDHY
;
A
#
# COMPACT_ATOMS: atom_id res chain seq x y z
N MET A 1 22.56 -33.37 67.91
CA MET A 1 23.79 -33.86 67.24
C MET A 1 24.06 -33.00 66.03
N THR A 2 25.02 -32.09 66.12
CA THR A 2 25.58 -31.37 64.98
C THR A 2 26.61 -32.30 64.32
N SER A 3 26.27 -32.83 63.15
CA SER A 3 27.21 -33.63 62.35
C SER A 3 28.30 -32.72 61.81
N ILE A 4 29.58 -32.99 62.13
CA ILE A 4 30.76 -32.29 61.55
C ILE A 4 30.84 -32.54 60.02
N LEU A 5 30.31 -33.67 59.56
CA LEU A 5 30.36 -34.10 58.15
C LEU A 5 29.22 -33.54 57.30
N THR A 6 28.12 -33.10 57.92
CA THR A 6 26.93 -32.60 57.21
C THR A 6 26.41 -31.37 57.93
N ASN A 7 26.82 -30.20 57.44
CA ASN A 7 26.35 -28.92 57.95
C ASN A 7 24.97 -28.59 57.34
N ILE A 8 23.92 -28.93 58.07
CA ILE A 8 22.52 -28.73 57.66
C ILE A 8 22.22 -27.24 57.43
N ALA A 9 22.76 -26.33 58.26
CA ALA A 9 22.56 -24.90 58.09
C ALA A 9 23.22 -24.37 56.79
N ALA A 10 24.42 -24.85 56.48
CA ALA A 10 25.09 -24.51 55.22
C ALA A 10 24.37 -25.10 54.00
N ASN A 11 23.81 -26.31 54.10
CA ASN A 11 23.06 -26.92 53.02
C ASN A 11 21.72 -26.19 52.76
N SER A 12 21.03 -25.76 53.82
CA SER A 12 19.84 -24.91 53.69
C SER A 12 20.16 -23.56 53.07
N ALA A 13 21.26 -22.92 53.50
CA ALA A 13 21.72 -21.67 52.90
C ALA A 13 22.10 -21.83 51.42
N LEU A 14 22.75 -22.93 51.05
CA LEU A 14 23.08 -23.26 49.66
C LEU A 14 21.81 -23.48 48.83
N GLN A 15 20.80 -24.16 49.36
CA GLN A 15 19.52 -24.35 48.68
C GLN A 15 18.80 -23.02 48.45
N THR A 16 18.76 -22.14 49.45
CA THR A 16 18.22 -20.78 49.29
C THR A 16 19.01 -19.97 48.26
N LEU A 17 20.33 -20.07 48.26
CA LEU A 17 21.20 -19.35 47.33
C LEU A 17 21.03 -19.86 45.88
N ASN A 18 20.84 -21.16 45.69
CA ASN A 18 20.50 -21.75 44.39
C ASN A 18 19.13 -21.26 43.91
N THR A 19 18.12 -21.19 44.78
CA THR A 19 16.81 -20.61 44.43
C THR A 19 16.93 -19.15 44.00
N ILE A 20 17.65 -18.33 44.78
CA ILE A 20 17.86 -16.90 44.44
C ILE A 20 18.58 -16.75 43.10
N ASN A 21 19.61 -17.55 42.82
CA ASN A 21 20.32 -17.50 41.55
C ASN A 21 19.40 -17.88 40.37
N ASN A 22 18.58 -18.92 40.51
CA ASN A 22 17.61 -19.31 39.47
C ASN A 22 16.55 -18.23 39.22
N ASP A 23 16.04 -17.58 40.29
CA ASP A 23 15.08 -16.48 40.18
C ASP A 23 15.71 -15.23 39.54
N LEU A 24 16.97 -14.95 39.87
CA LEU A 24 17.75 -13.87 39.28
C LEU A 24 17.98 -14.11 37.78
N GLU A 25 18.39 -15.31 37.38
CA GLU A 25 18.59 -15.68 35.97
C GLU A 25 17.28 -15.54 35.18
N THR A 26 16.16 -15.99 35.75
CA THR A 26 14.83 -15.82 35.14
C THR A 26 14.47 -14.35 34.98
N THR A 27 14.71 -13.54 36.00
CA THR A 27 14.41 -12.09 35.97
C THR A 27 15.29 -11.38 34.95
N GLN A 28 16.59 -11.69 34.89
CA GLN A 28 17.51 -11.17 33.88
C GLN A 28 17.07 -11.56 32.47
N GLY A 29 16.64 -12.82 32.26
CA GLY A 29 16.11 -13.26 30.97
C GLY A 29 14.85 -12.50 30.55
N ARG A 30 13.94 -12.21 31.48
CA ARG A 30 12.76 -11.38 31.21
C ARG A 30 13.11 -9.92 30.92
N VAL A 31 14.06 -9.34 31.64
CA VAL A 31 14.53 -7.96 31.39
C VAL A 31 15.24 -7.86 30.04
N SER A 32 16.09 -8.83 29.71
CA SER A 32 16.81 -8.87 28.44
C SER A 32 15.89 -9.08 27.23
N SER A 33 14.88 -9.93 27.36
CA SER A 33 13.92 -10.21 26.28
C SER A 33 12.77 -9.20 26.21
N GLY A 34 12.50 -8.48 27.30
CA GLY A 34 11.31 -7.64 27.45
C GLY A 34 10.00 -8.42 27.61
N PHE A 35 10.01 -9.76 27.55
CA PHE A 35 8.81 -10.58 27.63
C PHE A 35 8.64 -11.18 29.02
N LYS A 36 7.45 -11.01 29.61
CA LYS A 36 7.08 -11.67 30.87
C LYS A 36 6.97 -13.20 30.71
N VAL A 37 6.50 -13.66 29.55
CA VAL A 37 6.39 -15.08 29.15
C VAL A 37 7.13 -15.25 27.83
N SER A 38 8.34 -15.79 27.87
CA SER A 38 9.18 -15.95 26.68
C SER A 38 9.00 -17.32 26.03
N ARG A 39 8.75 -18.36 26.83
CA ARG A 39 8.62 -19.75 26.36
C ARG A 39 7.25 -20.32 26.68
N ALA A 40 6.79 -21.25 25.84
CA ALA A 40 5.56 -22.01 26.07
C ALA A 40 5.59 -22.77 27.41
N ALA A 41 6.78 -23.22 27.85
CA ALA A 41 6.97 -23.89 29.12
C ALA A 41 6.62 -23.02 30.35
N ASP A 42 6.76 -21.69 30.25
CA ASP A 42 6.49 -20.78 31.36
C ASP A 42 4.97 -20.58 31.56
N ASN A 43 4.24 -20.47 30.45
CA ASN A 43 2.78 -20.43 30.42
C ASN A 43 2.26 -20.65 28.99
N VAL A 44 1.77 -21.85 28.68
CA VAL A 44 1.34 -22.21 27.32
C VAL A 44 0.20 -21.33 26.83
N ALA A 45 -0.78 -21.01 27.68
CA ALA A 45 -1.96 -20.25 27.30
C ALA A 45 -1.64 -18.78 26.98
N TYR A 46 -0.86 -18.11 27.85
CA TYR A 46 -0.45 -16.73 27.57
C TYR A 46 0.53 -16.66 26.40
N TRP A 47 1.47 -17.62 26.31
CA TRP A 47 2.40 -17.68 25.19
C TRP A 47 1.68 -17.88 23.84
N SER A 48 0.67 -18.76 23.77
CA SER A 48 -0.09 -18.98 22.54
C SER A 48 -0.90 -17.75 22.14
N ILE A 49 -1.53 -17.05 23.10
CA ILE A 49 -2.26 -15.80 22.84
C ILE A 49 -1.31 -14.72 22.35
N SER A 50 -0.20 -14.47 23.05
CA SER A 50 0.78 -13.44 22.68
C SER A 50 1.44 -13.72 21.33
N THR A 51 1.75 -14.99 21.03
CA THR A 51 2.31 -15.39 19.73
C THR A 51 1.29 -15.17 18.60
N THR A 52 0.03 -15.51 18.84
CA THR A 52 -1.06 -15.24 17.89
C THR A 52 -1.23 -13.74 17.66
N MET A 53 -1.26 -12.93 18.73
CA MET A 53 -1.37 -11.47 18.62
C MET A 53 -0.18 -10.86 17.89
N ASN A 54 1.04 -11.37 18.09
CA ASN A 54 2.22 -10.90 17.36
C ASN A 54 2.16 -11.27 15.87
N SER A 55 1.66 -12.47 15.55
CA SER A 55 1.40 -12.87 14.16
C SER A 55 0.34 -11.99 13.51
N ASP A 56 -0.76 -11.73 14.23
CA ASP A 56 -1.85 -10.86 13.78
C ASP A 56 -1.35 -9.42 13.54
N ASN A 57 -0.48 -8.90 14.43
CA ASN A 57 0.11 -7.58 14.26
C ASN A 57 0.97 -7.48 12.99
N LYS A 58 1.79 -8.49 12.70
CA LYS A 58 2.57 -8.54 11.45
C LYS A 58 1.67 -8.55 10.22
N ALA A 59 0.58 -9.32 10.26
CA ALA A 59 -0.37 -9.39 9.16
C ALA A 59 -1.12 -8.07 8.98
N LEU A 60 -1.50 -7.40 10.08
CA LEU A 60 -2.11 -6.06 10.05
C LEU A 60 -1.17 -5.02 9.46
N ASN A 61 0.12 -5.03 9.83
CA ASN A 61 1.10 -4.11 9.25
C ASN A 61 1.24 -4.32 7.74
N ALA A 62 1.35 -5.58 7.29
CA ALA A 62 1.40 -5.88 5.85
C ALA A 62 0.12 -5.45 5.11
N ALA A 63 -1.05 -5.59 5.74
CA ALA A 63 -2.30 -5.12 5.18
C ALA A 63 -2.38 -3.58 5.13
N ALA A 64 -1.88 -2.88 6.15
CA ALA A 64 -1.78 -1.44 6.16
C ALA A 64 -0.86 -0.91 5.05
N ASP A 65 0.28 -1.57 4.84
CA ASP A 65 1.19 -1.25 3.73
C ASP A 65 0.50 -1.45 2.38
N ALA A 66 -0.22 -2.57 2.21
CA ALA A 66 -0.96 -2.86 0.98
C ALA A 66 -2.10 -1.86 0.71
N LEU A 67 -2.83 -1.45 1.76
CA LEU A 67 -3.83 -0.37 1.70
C LEU A 67 -3.19 0.97 1.32
N GLY A 68 -2.02 1.29 1.88
CA GLY A 68 -1.28 2.51 1.53
C GLY A 68 -0.85 2.54 0.07
N VAL A 69 -0.39 1.41 -0.47
CA VAL A 69 -0.10 1.25 -1.91
C VAL A 69 -1.37 1.39 -2.76
N GLY A 70 -2.49 0.83 -2.31
CA GLY A 70 -3.79 0.96 -2.97
C GLY A 70 -4.27 2.42 -3.04
N ALA A 71 -4.16 3.15 -1.92
CA ALA A 71 -4.50 4.57 -1.84
C ALA A 71 -3.63 5.40 -2.79
N ALA A 72 -2.32 5.19 -2.79
CA ALA A 72 -1.40 5.92 -3.67
C ALA A 72 -1.69 5.70 -5.17
N LYS A 73 -2.13 4.48 -5.55
CA LYS A 73 -2.62 4.20 -6.92
C LYS A 73 -3.83 5.05 -7.28
N ILE A 74 -4.83 5.11 -6.38
CA ILE A 74 -6.05 5.90 -6.59
C ILE A 74 -5.73 7.39 -6.63
N ASP A 75 -4.90 7.90 -5.73
CA ASP A 75 -4.51 9.32 -5.67
C ASP A 75 -3.79 9.78 -6.95
N THR A 76 -2.92 8.91 -7.50
CA THR A 76 -2.25 9.16 -8.78
C THR A 76 -3.27 9.26 -9.92
N ALA A 77 -4.22 8.32 -9.99
CA ALA A 77 -5.27 8.34 -10.98
C ALA A 77 -6.20 9.56 -10.83
N TYR A 78 -6.53 9.95 -9.60
CA TYR A 78 -7.35 11.12 -9.30
C TYR A 78 -6.65 12.42 -9.72
N SER A 79 -5.37 12.57 -9.39
CA SER A 79 -4.58 13.76 -9.76
C SER A 79 -4.44 13.90 -11.28
N ALA A 80 -4.26 12.78 -11.98
CA ALA A 80 -4.21 12.75 -13.43
C ALA A 80 -5.58 13.07 -14.06
N MET A 81 -6.68 12.61 -13.45
CA MET A 81 -8.04 12.95 -13.88
C MET A 81 -8.34 14.44 -13.72
N GLU A 82 -7.91 15.07 -12.62
CA GLU A 82 -8.07 16.51 -12.42
C GLU A 82 -7.34 17.30 -13.53
N SER A 83 -6.09 16.92 -13.81
CA SER A 83 -5.29 17.52 -14.89
C SER A 83 -5.94 17.31 -16.26
N ALA A 84 -6.55 16.14 -16.48
CA ALA A 84 -7.30 15.85 -17.71
C ALA A 84 -8.56 16.72 -17.85
N ILE A 85 -9.28 16.97 -16.76
CA ILE A 85 -10.46 17.86 -16.74
C ILE A 85 -10.06 19.29 -17.14
N ASP A 86 -8.94 19.80 -16.63
CA ASP A 86 -8.44 21.13 -17.00
C ASP A 86 -8.14 21.25 -18.50
N VAL A 87 -7.46 20.26 -19.07
CA VAL A 87 -7.17 20.23 -20.52
C VAL A 87 -8.45 20.15 -21.35
N VAL A 88 -9.43 19.33 -20.93
CA VAL A 88 -10.74 19.24 -21.62
C VAL A 88 -11.51 20.56 -21.55
N ASN A 89 -11.44 21.27 -20.42
CA ASN A 89 -12.04 22.60 -20.29
C ASN A 89 -11.38 23.61 -21.25
N GLU A 90 -10.07 23.54 -21.43
CA GLU A 90 -9.36 24.38 -22.40
C GLU A 90 -9.76 24.04 -23.84
N ILE A 91 -9.84 22.76 -24.21
CA ILE A 91 -10.35 22.31 -25.51
C ILE A 91 -11.75 22.88 -25.77
N LYS A 92 -12.64 22.81 -24.76
CA LYS A 92 -13.99 23.36 -24.86
C LYS A 92 -13.97 24.86 -25.09
N ALA A 93 -13.12 25.61 -24.40
CA ALA A 93 -12.98 27.05 -24.61
C ALA A 93 -12.51 27.38 -26.04
N LYS A 94 -11.50 26.66 -26.55
CA LYS A 94 -11.00 26.80 -27.92
C LYS A 94 -12.07 26.48 -28.96
N LEU A 95 -12.86 25.44 -28.74
CA LEU A 95 -13.98 25.07 -29.62
C LEU A 95 -15.07 26.15 -29.67
N VAL A 96 -15.40 26.78 -28.54
CA VAL A 96 -16.33 27.91 -28.52
C VAL A 96 -15.76 29.07 -29.35
N THR A 97 -14.48 29.39 -29.21
CA THR A 97 -13.82 30.42 -30.03
C THR A 97 -13.83 30.09 -31.53
N ALA A 98 -13.83 28.81 -31.91
CA ALA A 98 -13.95 28.37 -33.31
C ALA A 98 -15.35 28.53 -33.91
N THR A 99 -16.38 28.76 -33.08
CA THR A 99 -17.75 29.03 -33.57
C THR A 99 -17.91 30.44 -34.12
N GLU A 100 -17.05 31.37 -33.70
CA GLU A 100 -17.02 32.73 -34.25
C GLU A 100 -16.61 32.72 -35.72
N SER A 101 -17.20 33.62 -36.51
CA SER A 101 -17.00 33.67 -37.96
C SER A 101 -15.65 34.27 -38.37
N SER A 102 -15.06 35.05 -37.48
CA SER A 102 -13.86 35.86 -37.73
C SER A 102 -12.55 35.21 -37.29
N THR A 103 -12.61 33.98 -36.76
CA THR A 103 -11.45 33.26 -36.21
C THR A 103 -10.85 32.27 -37.21
N ASP A 104 -9.53 32.15 -37.19
CA ASP A 104 -8.80 31.20 -38.01
C ASP A 104 -8.98 29.77 -37.45
N ARG A 105 -9.89 29.03 -38.09
CA ARG A 105 -10.21 27.65 -37.71
C ARG A 105 -9.02 26.70 -37.83
N SER A 106 -8.05 26.99 -38.70
CA SER A 106 -6.85 26.16 -38.88
C SER A 106 -5.93 26.26 -37.66
N GLN A 107 -5.69 27.48 -37.18
CA GLN A 107 -4.87 27.70 -35.98
C GLN A 107 -5.53 27.12 -34.72
N ILE A 108 -6.84 27.27 -34.58
CA ILE A 108 -7.56 26.68 -33.44
C ILE A 108 -7.51 25.15 -33.48
N GLN A 109 -7.64 24.54 -34.67
CA GLN A 109 -7.52 23.09 -34.83
C GLN A 109 -6.12 22.59 -34.43
N LEU A 110 -5.06 23.32 -34.76
CA LEU A 110 -3.70 23.00 -34.35
C LEU A 110 -3.54 23.06 -32.82
N GLU A 111 -4.10 24.08 -32.16
CA GLU A 111 -4.08 24.18 -30.70
C GLU A 111 -4.87 23.04 -30.03
N VAL A 112 -6.06 22.71 -30.55
CA VAL A 112 -6.85 21.57 -30.05
C VAL A 112 -6.08 20.27 -30.20
N THR A 113 -5.36 20.07 -31.31
CA THR A 113 -4.54 18.87 -31.53
C THR A 113 -3.44 18.77 -30.48
N LYS A 114 -2.73 19.87 -30.18
CA LYS A 114 -1.72 19.90 -29.11
C LYS A 114 -2.31 19.62 -27.72
N LEU A 115 -3.51 20.14 -27.44
CA LEU A 115 -4.19 19.85 -26.18
C LEU A 115 -4.60 18.36 -26.07
N GLN A 116 -4.99 17.73 -27.18
CA GLN A 116 -5.24 16.28 -27.23
C GLN A 116 -3.96 15.47 -27.01
N GLU A 117 -2.83 15.90 -27.58
CA GLU A 117 -1.51 15.29 -27.33
C GLU A 117 -1.11 15.43 -25.85
N GLN A 118 -1.34 16.60 -25.25
CA GLN A 118 -1.09 16.83 -23.83
C GLN A 118 -1.97 15.93 -22.94
N LEU A 119 -3.26 15.78 -23.28
CA LEU A 119 -4.18 14.88 -22.57
C LEU A 119 -3.71 13.43 -22.62
N SER A 120 -3.25 12.97 -23.79
CA SER A 120 -2.64 11.65 -23.97
C SER A 120 -1.36 11.49 -23.13
N SER A 121 -0.52 12.53 -23.07
CA SER A 121 0.70 12.52 -22.25
C SER A 121 0.40 12.43 -20.75
N ILE A 122 -0.60 13.15 -20.25
CA ILE A 122 -1.06 13.07 -18.86
C ILE A 122 -1.54 11.65 -18.53
N ALA A 123 -2.35 11.06 -19.41
CA ALA A 123 -2.82 9.70 -19.21
C ALA A 123 -1.67 8.68 -19.23
N GLN A 124 -0.67 8.81 -20.11
CA GLN A 124 0.52 7.94 -20.12
C GLN A 124 1.38 8.12 -18.86
N GLY A 125 1.51 9.35 -18.37
CA GLY A 125 2.30 9.70 -17.19
C GLY A 125 1.68 9.25 -15.86
N ALA A 126 0.39 8.93 -15.84
CA ALA A 126 -0.36 8.48 -14.67
C ALA A 126 -0.09 7.02 -14.27
N SER A 127 1.18 6.63 -14.26
CA SER A 127 1.63 5.27 -13.90
C SER A 127 2.12 5.23 -12.46
N PHE A 128 1.55 4.32 -11.67
CA PHE A 128 2.02 4.01 -10.31
C PHE A 128 2.48 2.56 -10.23
N ALA A 129 3.73 2.35 -9.79
CA ALA A 129 4.34 1.02 -9.70
C ALA A 129 4.28 0.18 -10.99
N GLY A 130 4.30 0.84 -12.17
CA GLY A 130 4.24 0.19 -13.48
C GLY A 130 2.82 -0.16 -13.96
N GLU A 131 1.79 0.16 -13.17
CA GLU A 131 0.39 0.05 -13.59
C GLU A 131 -0.17 1.43 -13.92
N ASN A 132 -0.70 1.57 -15.13
CA ASN A 132 -1.46 2.73 -15.54
C ASN A 132 -2.96 2.36 -15.52
N ARG A 133 -3.77 3.12 -14.79
CA ARG A 133 -5.22 2.91 -14.68
C ARG A 133 -6.04 3.95 -15.44
N MET A 134 -5.37 4.88 -16.13
CA MET A 134 -5.99 5.85 -17.04
C MET A 134 -6.09 5.35 -18.48
N VAL A 135 -5.35 4.31 -18.82
CA VAL A 135 -5.42 3.60 -20.10
C VAL A 135 -5.89 2.18 -19.84
N ALA A 136 -6.96 1.74 -20.51
CA ALA A 136 -7.51 0.41 -20.29
C ALA A 136 -6.56 -0.68 -20.82
N ASP A 137 -5.99 -0.51 -22.01
CA ASP A 137 -5.03 -1.43 -22.66
C ASP A 137 -5.48 -2.90 -22.59
N GLY A 138 -6.77 -3.15 -22.84
CA GLY A 138 -7.37 -4.49 -22.75
C GLY A 138 -7.65 -5.01 -21.33
N VAL A 139 -7.34 -4.23 -20.29
CA VAL A 139 -7.66 -4.53 -18.88
C VAL A 139 -9.02 -3.94 -18.52
N THR A 140 -10.00 -4.80 -18.27
CA THR A 140 -11.37 -4.39 -17.94
C THR A 140 -11.63 -4.25 -16.44
N THR A 141 -10.79 -4.84 -15.58
CA THR A 141 -11.04 -4.85 -14.14
C THR A 141 -9.80 -4.45 -13.36
N GLY A 142 -9.93 -3.39 -12.57
CA GLY A 142 -8.94 -2.96 -11.60
C GLY A 142 -9.23 -3.55 -10.24
N VAL A 143 -8.17 -3.87 -9.51
CA VAL A 143 -8.27 -4.43 -8.16
C VAL A 143 -7.49 -3.52 -7.22
N VAL A 144 -8.13 -3.07 -6.16
CA VAL A 144 -7.50 -2.32 -5.07
C VAL A 144 -7.79 -3.04 -3.76
N VAL A 145 -6.84 -2.97 -2.83
CA VAL A 145 -7.03 -3.51 -1.49
C VAL A 145 -8.03 -2.64 -0.75
N ASP A 146 -9.06 -3.27 -0.18
CA ASP A 146 -10.19 -2.59 0.48
C ASP A 146 -10.19 -2.81 1.99
N GLY A 147 -9.72 -3.96 2.45
CA GLY A 147 -9.73 -4.24 3.88
C GLY A 147 -8.96 -5.46 4.33
N PHE A 148 -9.01 -5.67 5.64
CA PHE A 148 -8.39 -6.78 6.32
C PHE A 148 -9.43 -7.49 7.18
N VAL A 149 -9.49 -8.81 7.04
CA VAL A 149 -10.43 -9.64 7.80
C VAL A 149 -9.65 -10.70 8.56
N ARG A 150 -9.89 -10.74 9.88
CA ARG A 150 -9.43 -11.81 10.76
C ARG A 150 -10.62 -12.69 11.13
N SER A 151 -10.56 -13.96 10.73
CA SER A 151 -11.54 -15.01 11.06
C SER A 151 -10.95 -15.99 12.08
N ALA A 152 -11.79 -16.87 12.64
CA ALA A 152 -11.36 -17.97 13.50
C ALA A 152 -10.40 -18.95 12.79
N THR A 153 -10.41 -18.98 11.45
CA THR A 153 -9.59 -19.87 10.62
C THR A 153 -8.32 -19.22 10.06
N GLY A 154 -8.15 -17.91 10.20
CA GLY A 154 -6.98 -17.21 9.65
C GLY A 154 -7.22 -15.75 9.33
N VAL A 155 -6.28 -15.19 8.56
CA VAL A 155 -6.21 -13.78 8.21
C VAL A 155 -6.21 -13.64 6.69
N ALA A 156 -7.00 -12.69 6.17
CA ALA A 156 -7.10 -12.42 4.74
C ALA A 156 -7.20 -10.92 4.44
N VAL A 157 -6.75 -10.54 3.24
CA VAL A 157 -6.92 -9.20 2.68
C VAL A 157 -8.11 -9.25 1.71
N THR A 158 -9.04 -8.31 1.86
CA THR A 158 -10.17 -8.14 0.94
C THR A 158 -9.82 -7.12 -0.13
N THR A 159 -10.28 -7.37 -1.35
CA THR A 159 -10.03 -6.51 -2.50
C THR A 159 -11.34 -6.03 -3.09
N ALA A 160 -11.43 -4.74 -3.40
CA ALA A 160 -12.50 -4.17 -4.20
C ALA A 160 -12.12 -4.21 -5.67
N THR A 161 -13.07 -4.62 -6.50
CA THR A 161 -12.95 -4.58 -7.97
C THR A 161 -13.69 -3.38 -8.51
N TYR A 162 -13.11 -2.69 -9.48
CA TYR A 162 -13.79 -1.64 -10.25
C TYR A 162 -13.56 -1.85 -11.74
N ASP A 163 -14.49 -1.36 -12.55
CA ASP A 163 -14.42 -1.46 -14.00
C ASP A 163 -13.51 -0.36 -14.55
N ILE A 164 -12.33 -0.73 -15.06
CA ILE A 164 -11.40 0.24 -15.64
C ILE A 164 -11.95 0.79 -16.96
N ALA A 165 -12.68 0.00 -17.73
CA ALA A 165 -13.19 0.44 -19.04
C ALA A 165 -14.20 1.58 -18.91
N SER A 166 -14.92 1.65 -17.78
CA SER A 166 -15.87 2.72 -17.47
C SER A 166 -15.20 4.03 -17.02
N TYR A 167 -13.97 3.99 -16.50
CA TYR A 167 -13.28 5.15 -15.90
C TYR A 167 -11.97 5.55 -16.60
N ALA A 168 -11.43 4.71 -17.48
CA ALA A 168 -10.25 5.02 -18.27
C ALA A 168 -10.53 6.16 -19.25
N LEU A 169 -9.55 7.06 -19.39
CA LEU A 169 -9.63 8.17 -20.35
C LEU A 169 -9.42 7.67 -21.79
N PHE A 170 -8.61 6.61 -21.95
CA PHE A 170 -8.29 6.03 -23.25
C PHE A 170 -8.41 4.51 -23.20
N ASP A 171 -8.99 3.92 -24.24
CA ASP A 171 -8.99 2.46 -24.42
C ASP A 171 -7.58 1.96 -24.76
N SER A 172 -6.92 2.63 -25.71
CA SER A 172 -5.50 2.48 -26.00
C SER A 172 -4.92 3.81 -26.45
N ILE A 173 -3.64 4.03 -26.17
CA ILE A 173 -2.90 5.19 -26.68
C ILE A 173 -1.96 4.69 -27.77
N ASN A 174 -2.34 4.92 -29.02
CA ASN A 174 -1.46 4.65 -30.15
C ASN A 174 -0.35 5.71 -30.13
N SER A 175 0.93 5.32 -30.20
CA SER A 175 2.11 6.20 -30.11
C SER A 175 2.27 7.19 -31.28
N GLY A 176 1.20 7.50 -32.02
CA GLY A 176 1.20 8.28 -33.25
C GLY A 176 0.48 9.63 -33.19
N VAL A 177 0.06 10.11 -32.02
CA VAL A 177 -0.45 11.49 -31.89
C VAL A 177 0.74 12.46 -31.90
N GLY A 178 1.28 12.72 -33.09
CA GLY A 178 2.42 13.62 -33.29
C GLY A 178 3.09 13.59 -34.67
N THR A 179 2.55 12.87 -35.66
CA THR A 179 3.18 12.78 -37.01
C THR A 179 2.65 13.76 -38.05
N ASP A 180 1.63 14.57 -37.76
CA ASP A 180 1.07 15.54 -38.75
C ASP A 180 1.69 16.95 -38.67
N GLY A 181 2.87 17.06 -38.04
CA GLY A 181 3.66 18.28 -37.99
C GLY A 181 4.63 18.49 -39.17
N THR A 182 4.52 17.72 -40.27
CA THR A 182 5.39 17.88 -41.45
C THR A 182 4.64 18.40 -42.66
N ASP A 183 5.05 19.60 -43.05
CA ASP A 183 4.96 20.22 -44.38
C ASP A 183 3.59 20.69 -44.90
N HIS A 184 3.35 21.98 -44.67
CA HIS A 184 2.80 22.85 -45.71
C HIS A 184 3.62 24.15 -45.77
N TYR A 185 4.62 24.15 -46.67
CA TYR A 185 5.07 25.35 -47.38
C TYR A 185 4.27 25.48 -48.68
#